data_AF-A0A7S3AQI8-F1
#
_entry.id   AF-A0A7S3AQI8-F1
#
_cell.length_a   1.000
_cell.length_b   1.000
_cell.length_c   1.000
_cell.angle_alpha   90.00
_cell.angle_beta   90.00
_cell.angle_gamma   90.00
#
_symmetry.space_group_name_H-M   'P 1'
#
loop_
_entity.id
_entity.type
_entity.pdbx_description
1 polymer ?
#
loop_
_entity_poly.entity_id
_entity_poly.type
_entity_poly.pdbx_seq_one_letter_code
_entity_poly.pdbx_strand_id
1 'polypeptide(L)'
;FYSAQRDLISTKLQQASLDVDVVSVDAMQGRETDFVLISSVRATPAAARGGLGFLTDSRRINVALSRAREGMFLIGSARCLATDRTWRSILPSFTVYPDADTFSSALKAAVPLGWAAGLRLRIEQAQAAAEEREQSEAREMEAAEKA
;
A
#
# COMPACT_ATOMS: atom_id res chain seq x y z
N PHE A 1 -9.75 0.40 -2.41
CA PHE A 1 -10.89 -0.12 -3.20
C PHE A 1 -11.56 -1.35 -2.57
N TYR A 2 -10.80 -2.31 -2.05
CA TYR A 2 -11.33 -3.57 -1.52
C TYR A 2 -11.13 -3.65 -0.01
N SER A 3 -12.16 -4.02 0.77
CA SER A 3 -12.09 -4.11 2.24
C SER A 3 -11.12 -5.19 2.70
N ALA A 4 -11.15 -6.38 2.09
CA ALA A 4 -10.21 -7.45 2.43
C ALA A 4 -8.74 -7.03 2.28
N GLN A 5 -8.40 -6.23 1.26
CA GLN A 5 -7.05 -5.69 1.12
C GLN A 5 -6.72 -4.66 2.21
N ARG A 6 -7.67 -3.79 2.56
CA ARG A 6 -7.50 -2.83 3.66
C ARG A 6 -7.17 -3.58 4.95
N ASP A 7 -7.94 -4.62 5.27
CA ASP A 7 -7.78 -5.39 6.50
C ASP A 7 -6.41 -6.09 6.53
N LEU A 8 -6.03 -6.74 5.43
CA LEU A 8 -4.72 -7.38 5.29
C LEU A 8 -3.55 -6.39 5.48
N ILE A 9 -3.62 -5.22 4.83
CA ILE A 9 -2.56 -4.20 4.95
C ILE A 9 -2.54 -3.66 6.38
N SER A 10 -3.70 -3.38 6.99
CA SER A 10 -3.81 -2.90 8.36
C SER A 10 -3.16 -3.87 9.35
N THR A 11 -3.46 -5.17 9.24
CA THR A 11 -2.85 -6.20 10.09
C THR A 11 -1.33 -6.24 9.91
N LYS A 12 -0.84 -6.21 8.67
CA LYS A 12 0.61 -6.24 8.40
C LYS A 12 1.34 -5.01 8.94
N LEU A 13 0.73 -3.83 8.84
CA LEU A 13 1.31 -2.60 9.38
C LEU A 13 1.32 -2.60 10.91
N GLN A 14 0.27 -3.12 11.54
CA GLN A 14 0.23 -3.32 12.99
C GLN A 14 1.31 -4.28 13.48
N GLN A 15 1.51 -5.41 12.77
CA GLN A 15 2.60 -6.35 13.06
C GLN A 15 3.98 -5.69 12.93
N ALA A 16 4.16 -4.85 11.93
CA ALA A 16 5.37 -4.06 11.74
C ALA A 16 5.46 -2.82 12.65
N SER A 17 4.55 -2.64 13.61
CA SER A 17 4.40 -1.46 14.48
C SER A 17 4.49 -0.12 13.74
N LEU A 18 3.91 -0.07 12.54
CA LEU A 18 3.79 1.13 11.71
C LEU A 18 2.42 1.76 11.89
N ASP A 19 2.41 3.00 12.36
CA ASP A 19 1.21 3.81 12.50
C ASP A 19 0.90 4.53 11.18
N VAL A 20 0.04 3.91 10.36
CA VAL A 20 -0.38 4.42 9.05
C VAL A 20 -1.87 4.13 8.86
N ASP A 21 -2.64 5.17 8.52
CA ASP A 21 -4.07 5.06 8.21
C ASP A 21 -4.31 4.20 6.96
N VAL A 22 -5.07 3.10 7.11
CA VAL A 22 -5.50 2.25 6.00
C VAL A 22 -7.01 2.28 5.88
N VAL A 23 -7.51 2.93 4.83
CA VAL A 23 -8.95 3.17 4.65
C VAL A 23 -9.42 2.82 3.24
N SER A 24 -10.74 2.66 3.09
CA SER A 24 -11.35 2.52 1.76
C SER A 24 -11.39 3.88 1.05
N VAL A 25 -11.63 3.85 -0.27
CA VAL A 25 -11.75 5.09 -1.07
C VAL A 25 -12.95 5.90 -0.62
N ASP A 26 -14.08 5.24 -0.35
CA ASP A 26 -15.29 5.93 0.10
C ASP A 26 -15.09 6.63 1.46
N ALA A 27 -14.28 6.04 2.36
CA ALA A 27 -13.94 6.64 3.65
C ALA A 27 -12.97 7.84 3.58
N MET A 28 -12.33 8.07 2.42
CA MET A 28 -11.46 9.23 2.18
C MET A 28 -12.20 10.43 1.59
N GLN A 29 -13.50 10.31 1.32
CA GLN A 29 -14.27 11.39 0.74
C GLN A 29 -14.26 12.62 1.67
N GLY A 30 -13.82 13.77 1.14
CA GLY A 30 -13.71 15.03 1.91
C GLY A 30 -12.50 15.10 2.85
N ARG A 31 -11.63 14.08 2.88
CA ARG A 31 -10.35 14.10 3.58
C ARG A 31 -9.21 14.24 2.57
N GLU A 32 -8.09 14.82 3.00
CA GLU A 32 -6.84 14.91 2.25
C GLU A 32 -5.67 14.56 3.17
N THR A 33 -4.60 14.01 2.60
CA THR A 33 -3.35 13.69 3.30
C THR A 33 -2.15 14.08 2.44
N ASP A 34 -1.00 14.31 3.08
CA ASP A 34 0.19 14.74 2.36
C ASP A 34 0.65 13.69 1.34
N PHE A 35 0.67 12.43 1.77
CA PHE A 35 1.00 11.29 0.91
C PHE A 35 -0.12 10.26 0.87
N VAL A 36 -0.34 9.67 -0.30
CA VAL A 36 -1.34 8.60 -0.51
C VAL A 36 -0.73 7.44 -1.27
N LEU A 37 -0.90 6.23 -0.74
CA LEU A 37 -0.61 4.98 -1.44
C LEU A 37 -1.92 4.30 -1.83
N ILE A 38 -2.13 4.10 -3.12
CA ILE A 38 -3.33 3.49 -3.69
C ILE A 38 -3.00 2.05 -4.08
N SER A 39 -3.73 1.09 -3.52
CA SER A 39 -3.66 -0.31 -3.97
C SER A 39 -4.82 -0.63 -4.92
N SER A 40 -4.51 -1.05 -6.15
CA SER A 40 -5.54 -1.52 -7.10
C SER A 40 -5.92 -2.98 -6.90
N VAL A 41 -5.08 -3.79 -6.23
CA VAL A 41 -5.27 -5.22 -5.91
C VAL A 41 -5.30 -6.15 -7.12
N ARG A 42 -6.08 -5.82 -8.15
CA ARG A 42 -6.32 -6.70 -9.30
C ARG A 42 -5.09 -6.76 -10.20
N ALA A 43 -4.59 -7.97 -10.40
CA ALA A 43 -3.46 -8.25 -11.28
C ALA A 43 -3.84 -9.10 -12.51
N THR A 44 -5.06 -9.63 -12.57
CA THR A 44 -5.54 -10.50 -13.65
C THR A 44 -6.21 -9.70 -14.78
N PRO A 45 -6.00 -10.05 -16.07
CA PRO A 45 -6.65 -9.37 -17.19
C PRO A 45 -8.19 -9.43 -17.12
N ALA A 46 -8.87 -8.37 -17.59
CA ALA A 46 -10.33 -8.25 -17.52
C ALA A 46 -11.13 -9.36 -18.26
N ALA A 47 -10.48 -10.12 -19.14
CA ALA A 47 -11.07 -11.29 -19.82
C ALA A 47 -11.24 -12.51 -18.89
N ALA A 48 -10.59 -12.53 -17.72
CA ALA A 48 -10.85 -13.52 -16.68
C ALA A 48 -12.13 -13.17 -15.91
N ARG A 49 -12.92 -14.17 -15.50
CA ARG A 49 -14.15 -13.99 -14.71
C ARG A 49 -13.93 -12.98 -13.57
N GLY A 50 -14.73 -11.92 -13.53
CA GLY A 50 -14.77 -10.96 -12.42
C GLY A 50 -14.24 -9.55 -12.70
N GLY A 51 -13.69 -9.26 -13.89
CA GLY A 51 -13.38 -7.89 -14.38
C GLY A 51 -12.54 -7.02 -13.44
N LEU A 52 -12.57 -5.69 -13.64
CA LEU A 52 -11.91 -4.72 -12.75
C LEU A 52 -12.75 -4.37 -11.50
N GLY A 53 -14.04 -4.71 -11.50
CA GLY A 53 -14.96 -4.48 -10.37
C GLY A 53 -15.02 -3.01 -9.97
N PHE A 54 -14.81 -2.72 -8.68
CA PHE A 54 -14.84 -1.36 -8.13
C PHE A 54 -13.82 -0.38 -8.71
N LEU A 55 -12.85 -0.86 -9.49
CA LEU A 55 -11.85 -0.02 -10.14
C LEU A 55 -12.39 0.68 -11.40
N THR A 56 -13.57 0.33 -11.92
CA THR A 56 -14.14 0.98 -13.12
C THR A 56 -15.02 2.19 -12.79
N ASP A 57 -15.29 2.47 -11.51
CA ASP A 57 -16.09 3.63 -11.11
C ASP A 57 -15.24 4.91 -11.16
N SER A 58 -15.48 5.73 -12.17
CA SER A 58 -14.77 7.00 -12.38
C SER A 58 -14.88 7.98 -11.21
N ARG A 59 -15.98 7.94 -10.43
CA ARG A 59 -16.13 8.79 -9.25
C ARG A 59 -15.16 8.36 -8.15
N ARG A 60 -15.03 7.04 -7.94
CA ARG A 60 -14.06 6.48 -6.98
C ARG A 60 -12.62 6.69 -7.41
N ILE A 61 -12.34 6.58 -8.72
CA ILE A 61 -11.03 6.93 -9.27
C ILE A 61 -10.73 8.41 -8.96
N ASN A 62 -11.65 9.32 -9.25
CA ASN A 62 -11.45 10.74 -9.00
C ASN A 62 -11.19 11.03 -7.52
N VAL A 63 -11.98 10.45 -6.61
CA VAL A 63 -11.73 10.56 -5.16
C VAL A 63 -10.31 10.09 -4.86
N ALA A 64 -9.96 8.85 -5.23
CA ALA A 64 -8.65 8.27 -4.92
C ALA A 64 -7.47 9.12 -5.43
N LEU A 65 -7.55 9.65 -6.65
CA LEU A 65 -6.47 10.43 -7.27
C LEU A 65 -6.33 11.85 -6.73
N SER A 66 -7.36 12.39 -6.07
CA SER A 66 -7.40 13.77 -5.57
C SER A 66 -7.19 13.89 -4.06
N ARG A 67 -6.80 12.81 -3.37
CA ARG A 67 -6.60 12.84 -1.90
C ARG A 67 -5.20 13.30 -1.48
N ALA A 68 -4.22 13.20 -2.37
CA ALA A 68 -2.82 13.52 -2.08
C ALA A 68 -2.52 15.00 -2.28
N ARG A 69 -1.85 15.62 -1.30
CA ARG A 69 -1.40 17.02 -1.39
C ARG A 69 0.01 17.15 -1.94
N GLU A 70 0.92 16.27 -1.52
CA GLU A 70 2.35 16.31 -1.86
C GLU A 70 2.74 15.17 -2.80
N GLY A 71 2.25 13.95 -2.57
CA GLY A 71 2.66 12.80 -3.37
C GLY A 71 1.68 11.63 -3.37
N MET A 72 1.56 10.98 -4.53
CA MET A 72 0.69 9.83 -4.73
C MET A 72 1.43 8.69 -5.42
N PHE A 73 1.24 7.48 -4.91
CA PHE A 73 1.81 6.25 -5.47
C PHE A 73 0.72 5.23 -5.71
N LEU A 74 0.69 4.65 -6.92
CA LEU A 74 -0.26 3.61 -7.31
C LEU A 74 0.45 2.27 -7.40
N ILE A 75 0.06 1.32 -6.55
CA ILE A 75 0.54 -0.06 -6.55
C ILE A 75 -0.51 -0.94 -7.24
N GLY A 76 -0.15 -1.47 -8.41
CA GLY A 76 -1.08 -2.27 -9.21
C GLY A 76 -0.53 -2.79 -10.52
N SER A 77 -1.31 -3.63 -11.19
CA SER A 77 -0.99 -4.10 -12.53
C SER A 77 -1.42 -3.07 -13.58
N ALA A 78 -0.45 -2.36 -14.16
CA ALA A 78 -0.71 -1.43 -15.27
C ALA A 78 -1.44 -2.11 -16.44
N ARG A 79 -1.09 -3.37 -16.73
CA ARG A 79 -1.76 -4.20 -17.75
C ARG A 79 -3.25 -4.41 -17.44
N CYS A 80 -3.57 -4.70 -16.18
CA CYS A 80 -4.95 -4.90 -15.75
C CYS A 80 -5.73 -3.57 -15.81
N LEU A 81 -5.17 -2.49 -15.27
CA LEU A 81 -5.79 -1.17 -15.24
C LEU A 81 -6.05 -0.61 -16.65
N ALA A 82 -5.13 -0.82 -17.59
CA ALA A 82 -5.27 -0.34 -18.97
C ALA A 82 -6.45 -0.95 -19.75
N THR A 83 -7.15 -1.96 -19.18
CA THR A 83 -8.38 -2.51 -19.77
C THR A 83 -9.60 -1.61 -19.56
N ASP A 84 -9.58 -0.72 -18.55
CA ASP A 84 -10.59 0.31 -18.35
C ASP A 84 -10.19 1.61 -19.07
N ARG A 85 -11.17 2.30 -19.65
CA ARG A 85 -10.94 3.53 -20.43
C ARG A 85 -10.36 4.65 -19.59
N THR A 86 -10.86 4.83 -18.36
CA THR A 86 -10.45 5.92 -17.47
C THR A 86 -9.00 5.71 -17.05
N TRP A 87 -8.67 4.53 -16.53
CA TRP A 87 -7.30 4.19 -16.18
C TRP A 87 -6.35 4.26 -17.37
N ARG A 88 -6.75 3.74 -18.54
CA ARG A 88 -5.93 3.82 -19.76
C ARG A 88 -5.58 5.26 -20.15
N SER A 89 -6.46 6.22 -19.88
CA SER A 89 -6.18 7.64 -20.15
C SER A 89 -5.22 8.27 -19.14
N ILE A 90 -5.17 7.75 -17.91
CA ILE A 90 -4.43 8.33 -16.79
C ILE A 90 -3.04 7.71 -16.62
N LEU A 91 -2.88 6.42 -16.91
CA LEU A 91 -1.60 5.70 -16.77
C LEU A 91 -0.40 6.36 -17.48
N PRO A 92 -0.53 6.99 -18.67
CA PRO A 92 0.58 7.68 -19.31
C PRO A 92 1.16 8.85 -18.49
N SER A 93 0.41 9.39 -17.52
CA SER A 93 0.87 10.46 -16.63
C SER A 93 1.71 9.95 -15.45
N PHE A 94 1.81 8.64 -15.26
CA PHE A 94 2.57 8.03 -14.16
C PHE A 94 3.97 7.62 -14.61
N THR A 95 4.96 7.88 -13.76
CA THR A 95 6.25 7.18 -13.84
C THR A 95 6.05 5.74 -13.36
N VAL A 96 6.41 4.77 -14.21
CA VAL A 96 6.24 3.35 -13.91
C VAL A 96 7.54 2.77 -13.38
N TYR A 97 7.46 2.14 -12.21
CA TYR A 97 8.54 1.35 -11.62
C TYR A 97 8.23 -0.14 -11.82
N PRO A 98 9.17 -0.94 -12.33
CA PRO A 98 8.94 -2.35 -12.64
C PRO A 98 8.79 -3.23 -11.39
N ASP A 99 9.44 -2.84 -10.30
CA ASP A 99 9.49 -3.58 -9.04
C ASP A 99 9.66 -2.65 -7.83
N ALA A 100 9.52 -3.23 -6.65
CA ALA A 100 9.59 -2.52 -5.37
C ALA A 100 11.00 -1.98 -5.07
N ASP A 101 12.05 -2.66 -5.52
CA ASP A 101 13.44 -2.26 -5.24
C ASP A 101 13.82 -1.02 -6.05
N THR A 102 13.43 -0.97 -7.32
CA THR A 102 13.61 0.17 -8.19
C THR A 102 12.82 1.37 -7.66
N PHE A 103 11.57 1.16 -7.24
CA PHE A 103 10.77 2.20 -6.60
C PHE A 103 11.42 2.70 -5.30
N SER A 104 11.82 1.79 -4.41
CA SER A 104 12.46 2.11 -3.13
C SER A 104 13.74 2.91 -3.32
N SER A 105 14.57 2.52 -4.28
CA SER A 105 15.81 3.22 -4.61
C SER A 105 15.55 4.62 -5.16
N ALA A 106 14.59 4.75 -6.08
CA ALA A 106 14.21 6.05 -6.63
C ALA A 106 13.62 6.97 -5.55
N LEU A 107 12.75 6.44 -4.68
CA LEU A 107 12.16 7.20 -3.57
C LEU A 107 13.23 7.66 -2.59
N LYS A 108 14.17 6.79 -2.19
CA LYS A 108 15.29 7.15 -1.31
C LYS A 108 16.19 8.23 -1.90
N ALA A 109 16.40 8.21 -3.22
CA ALA A 109 17.18 9.23 -3.92
C ALA A 109 16.44 10.57 -4.00
N ALA A 110 15.11 10.55 -4.10
CA ALA A 110 14.27 11.74 -4.20
C ALA A 110 13.98 12.41 -2.84
N VAL A 111 13.96 11.63 -1.75
CA VAL A 111 13.71 12.14 -0.40
C VAL A 111 14.97 12.84 0.15
N PRO A 112 14.91 14.12 0.54
CA PRO A 112 16.05 14.83 1.10
C PRO A 112 16.67 14.13 2.31
N LEU A 113 18.00 14.20 2.42
CA LEU A 113 18.73 13.68 3.57
C LEU A 113 18.17 14.30 4.87
N GLY A 114 17.76 13.43 5.80
CA GLY A 114 17.20 13.84 7.10
C GLY A 114 15.67 13.72 7.23
N TRP A 115 14.91 13.79 6.13
CA TRP A 115 13.44 13.67 6.18
C TRP A 115 12.97 12.33 6.76
N ALA A 116 13.69 11.26 6.45
CA ALA A 116 13.35 9.92 6.92
C ALA A 116 14.17 9.48 8.15
N ALA A 117 15.03 10.31 8.74
CA ALA A 117 15.95 9.85 9.79
C ALA A 117 15.20 9.36 11.04
N GLY A 118 14.23 10.13 11.54
CA GLY A 118 13.41 9.74 12.68
C GLY A 118 12.43 8.60 12.37
N LEU A 119 11.89 8.56 11.15
CA LEU A 119 11.01 7.48 10.71
C LEU A 119 11.78 6.16 10.59
N ARG A 120 13.00 6.21 10.06
CA ARG A 120 13.88 5.05 9.87
C ARG A 120 14.27 4.43 11.21
N LEU A 121 14.64 5.24 12.19
CA LEU A 121 14.91 4.75 13.54
C LEU A 121 13.68 4.06 14.15
N ARG A 122 12.50 4.66 14.00
CA ARG A 122 11.23 4.06 14.45
C ARG A 122 10.92 2.74 13.75
N ILE A 123 11.14 2.66 12.44
CA ILE A 123 10.92 1.43 11.65
C ILE A 123 11.89 0.34 12.12
N GLU A 124 13.17 0.66 12.29
CA GLU A 124 14.19 -0.28 12.76
C GLU A 124 13.86 -0.81 14.17
N GLN A 125 13.44 0.08 15.08
CA GLN A 125 12.99 -0.29 16.42
C GLN A 125 11.72 -1.15 16.40
N ALA A 126 10.76 -0.80 15.54
CA ALA A 126 9.51 -1.53 15.37
C ALA A 126 9.73 -2.94 14.80
N GLN A 127 10.64 -3.09 13.84
CA GLN A 127 11.03 -4.38 13.27
C GLN A 127 11.74 -5.27 14.30
N ALA A 128 12.70 -4.70 15.05
CA ALA A 128 13.39 -5.43 16.12
C ALA A 128 12.40 -5.92 17.20
N ALA A 129 11.44 -5.08 17.61
CA ALA A 129 10.41 -5.46 18.57
C ALA A 129 9.44 -6.52 18.03
N ALA A 130 9.13 -6.50 16.72
CA ALA A 130 8.30 -7.53 16.09
C ALA A 130 9.01 -8.88 16.04
N GLU A 131 10.30 -8.90 15.69
CA GLU A 131 11.13 -10.12 15.70
C GLU A 131 11.26 -10.70 17.12
N GLU A 132 11.44 -9.87 18.14
CA GLU A 132 11.47 -10.32 19.55
C GLU A 132 10.14 -10.95 19.99
N ARG A 133 8.99 -10.37 19.59
CA ARG A 133 7.66 -10.94 19.89
C ARG A 133 7.47 -12.29 19.23
N GLU A 134 7.78 -12.40 17.94
CA GLU A 134 7.67 -13.65 17.18
C GLU A 134 8.57 -14.75 17.78
N GLN A 135 9.79 -14.39 18.21
CA GLN A 135 10.68 -15.30 18.92
C GLN A 135 10.16 -15.70 20.31
N SER A 136 9.50 -14.79 21.03
CA SER A 136 8.91 -15.09 22.33
C SER A 136 7.71 -16.04 22.22
N GLU A 137 6.81 -15.80 21.27
CA GLU A 137 5.63 -16.64 21.00
C GLU A 137 6.05 -18.04 20.53
N ALA A 138 7.08 -18.13 19.67
CA ALA A 138 7.65 -19.40 19.24
C ALA A 138 8.25 -20.20 20.41
N ARG A 139 8.96 -19.53 21.34
CA ARG A 139 9.53 -20.17 22.54
C ARG A 139 8.45 -20.65 23.50
N GLU A 140 7.37 -19.89 23.67
CA GLU A 140 6.24 -20.28 24.52
C GLU A 140 5.46 -21.47 23.96
N MET A 141 5.23 -21.50 22.64
CA MET A 141 4.60 -22.66 21.98
C MET A 141 5.46 -23.93 22.09
N GLU A 142 6.79 -23.83 21.88
CA GLU A 142 7.69 -24.97 22.01
C GLU A 142 7.77 -25.49 23.46
N ALA A 143 7.67 -24.60 24.46
CA ALA A 143 7.61 -24.99 25.86
C ALA A 143 6.27 -25.67 26.22
N ALA A 144 5.16 -25.21 25.65
CA ALA A 144 3.83 -25.81 25.85
C ALA A 144 3.68 -27.18 25.17
N GLU A 145 4.36 -27.42 24.05
CA GLU A 145 4.35 -28.72 23.35
C GLU A 145 5.20 -29.78 24.06
N LYS A 146 6.18 -29.35 24.88
CA LYS A 146 7.07 -30.23 25.66
C LYS A 146 6.56 -30.55 27.07
N ALA A 147 5.43 -29.97 27.51
CA ALA A 147 4.82 -30.15 28.83
C ALA A 147 3.63 -31.11 28.77
#